data_AF-A0AAX3A0Q5-F1
#
_entry.id   AF-A0AAX3A0Q5-F1
#
_cell.length_a   1.000
_cell.length_b   1.000
_cell.length_c   1.000
_cell.angle_alpha   90.00
_cell.angle_beta   90.00
_cell.angle_gamma   90.00
#
_symmetry.space_group_name_H-M   'P 1'
#
loop_
_entity.id
_entity.type
_entity.pdbx_description
1 polymer ?
#
loop_
_entity_poly.entity_id
_entity_poly.type
_entity_poly.pdbx_seq_one_letter_code
_entity_poly.pdbx_strand_id
1 'polypeptide(L)'
;MTTYRQPVPLLWWLKRGSYLRYMLREASCEAVAWSVVYLGLLVWALGSGHYDWFQNFSRHPLVIALNLVVLAFLLLHTVTWFGLAPRAMVVHLRGRRVPADAVLAGHYVAWLVVSAVIAWVVLT
;
A
#
# COMPACT_ATOMS: atom_id res chain seq x y z
N MET A 1 -8.81 34.74 -33.21
CA MET A 1 -8.21 33.40 -33.36
C MET A 1 -8.76 32.52 -32.26
N THR A 2 -9.44 31.42 -32.57
CA THR A 2 -9.90 30.47 -31.56
C THR A 2 -8.72 29.60 -31.12
N THR A 3 -8.42 29.57 -29.83
CA THR A 3 -7.32 28.76 -29.28
C THR A 3 -7.66 27.27 -29.42
N TYR A 4 -6.77 26.51 -30.05
CA TYR A 4 -6.91 25.05 -30.12
C TYR A 4 -6.74 24.42 -28.73
N ARG A 5 -7.68 23.56 -28.33
CA ARG A 5 -7.56 22.72 -27.12
C ARG A 5 -7.41 21.27 -27.53
N GLN A 6 -6.30 20.64 -27.13
CA GLN A 6 -6.07 19.23 -27.39
C GLN A 6 -7.01 18.37 -26.53
N PRO A 7 -7.75 17.41 -27.12
CA PRO A 7 -8.60 16.51 -26.35
C PRO A 7 -7.76 15.54 -25.52
N VAL A 8 -8.13 15.36 -24.25
CA VAL A 8 -7.49 14.40 -23.33
C VAL A 8 -8.33 13.11 -23.33
N PRO A 9 -7.80 11.98 -23.82
CA PRO A 9 -8.55 10.72 -23.85
C PRO A 9 -8.66 10.09 -22.45
N LEU A 10 -9.71 9.30 -22.20
CA LEU A 10 -9.92 8.57 -20.93
C LEU A 10 -8.70 7.73 -20.51
N LEU A 11 -8.10 7.02 -21.45
CA LEU A 11 -6.92 6.16 -21.23
C LEU A 11 -5.59 6.89 -21.46
N TRP A 12 -5.53 8.20 -21.18
CA TRP A 12 -4.32 9.01 -21.33
C TRP A 12 -3.12 8.44 -20.53
N TRP A 13 -3.40 7.79 -19.41
CA TRP A 13 -2.40 7.27 -18.49
C TRP A 13 -1.67 6.01 -19.01
N LEU A 14 -2.24 5.31 -20.00
CA LEU A 14 -1.57 4.18 -20.68
C LEU A 14 -0.48 4.65 -21.66
N LYS A 15 -0.48 5.92 -22.06
CA LYS A 15 0.43 6.44 -23.09
C LYS A 15 1.90 6.48 -22.66
N ARG A 16 2.17 6.55 -21.34
CA ARG A 16 3.54 6.66 -20.81
C ARG A 16 3.68 5.90 -19.50
N GLY A 17 4.77 5.16 -19.35
CA GLY A 17 5.04 4.39 -18.14
C GLY A 17 5.13 5.21 -16.84
N SER A 18 5.39 6.53 -16.92
CA SER A 18 5.31 7.42 -15.76
C SER A 18 3.88 7.67 -15.31
N TYR A 19 2.94 7.83 -16.24
CA TYR A 19 1.53 8.04 -15.94
C TYR A 19 0.87 6.76 -15.45
N LEU A 20 1.25 5.62 -16.02
CA LEU A 20 0.81 4.32 -15.54
C LEU A 20 1.26 4.06 -14.10
N ARG A 21 2.54 4.29 -13.77
CA ARG A 21 3.04 4.16 -12.39
C ARG A 21 2.34 5.11 -11.42
N TYR A 22 2.05 6.34 -11.85
CA TYR A 22 1.26 7.28 -11.06
C TYR A 22 -0.15 6.75 -10.81
N MET A 23 -0.85 6.31 -11.86
CA MET A 23 -2.22 5.81 -11.72
C MET A 23 -2.29 4.53 -10.87
N LEU A 24 -1.33 3.61 -11.03
CA LEU A 24 -1.24 2.41 -10.18
C LEU A 24 -0.97 2.75 -8.71
N ARG A 25 -0.16 3.78 -8.45
CA ARG A 25 0.03 4.27 -7.09
C ARG A 25 -1.28 4.79 -6.51
N GLU A 26 -2.04 5.60 -7.24
CA GLU A 26 -3.33 6.08 -6.74
C GLU A 26 -4.35 4.95 -6.57
N ALA A 27 -4.42 4.01 -7.52
CA ALA A 27 -5.30 2.84 -7.48
C ALA A 27 -5.00 1.90 -6.30
N SER A 28 -3.77 1.93 -5.75
CA SER A 28 -3.44 1.15 -4.56
C SER A 28 -4.30 1.48 -3.33
N CYS A 29 -4.99 2.63 -3.30
CA CYS A 29 -5.94 2.96 -2.24
C CYS A 29 -7.14 1.98 -2.19
N GLU A 30 -7.53 1.40 -3.31
CA GLU A 30 -8.60 0.38 -3.37
C GLU A 30 -8.17 -0.90 -2.65
N ALA A 31 -6.90 -1.29 -2.79
CA ALA A 31 -6.32 -2.43 -2.07
C ALA A 31 -6.26 -2.18 -0.54
N VAL A 32 -5.96 -0.94 -0.13
CA VAL A 32 -6.02 -0.53 1.28
C VAL A 32 -7.46 -0.63 1.80
N ALA A 33 -8.43 -0.11 1.04
CA ALA A 33 -9.85 -0.18 1.41
C ALA A 33 -10.33 -1.63 1.55
N TRP A 34 -9.97 -2.51 0.61
CA TRP A 34 -10.25 -3.94 0.72
C TRP A 34 -9.65 -4.56 1.98
N SER A 35 -8.40 -4.23 2.32
CA SER A 35 -7.73 -4.76 3.51
C SER A 35 -8.45 -4.36 4.79
N VAL A 36 -8.95 -3.12 4.87
CA VAL A 36 -9.77 -2.66 6.00
C VAL A 36 -11.08 -3.46 6.10
N VAL A 37 -11.77 -3.67 4.98
CA VAL A 37 -13.00 -4.48 4.95
C VAL A 37 -12.72 -5.93 5.36
N TYR A 38 -11.67 -6.54 4.81
CA TYR A 38 -11.29 -7.92 5.10
C TYR A 38 -10.97 -8.13 6.59
N LEU A 39 -10.21 -7.21 7.19
CA LEU A 39 -9.94 -7.23 8.64
C LEU A 39 -11.21 -6.94 9.46
N GLY A 40 -12.09 -6.05 8.99
CA GLY A 40 -13.39 -5.81 9.60
C GLY A 40 -14.27 -7.05 9.63
N LEU A 41 -14.29 -7.84 8.55
CA LEU A 41 -14.97 -9.13 8.49
C LEU A 41 -14.39 -10.14 9.48
N LEU A 42 -13.06 -10.17 9.65
CA LEU A 42 -12.41 -11.01 10.67
C LEU A 42 -12.88 -10.62 12.08
N VAL A 43 -12.82 -9.33 12.42
CA VAL A 43 -13.24 -8.82 13.74
C VAL A 43 -14.72 -9.12 13.99
N TRP A 44 -15.58 -8.90 12.99
CA TRP A 44 -17.00 -9.21 13.08
C TRP A 44 -17.26 -10.72 13.26
N ALA A 45 -16.56 -11.58 12.52
CA ALA A 45 -16.71 -13.03 12.62
C ALA A 45 -16.28 -13.55 14.00
N LEU A 46 -15.19 -13.00 14.56
CA LEU A 46 -14.74 -13.30 15.92
C LEU A 46 -15.78 -12.86 16.97
N GLY A 47 -16.33 -11.65 16.83
CA GLY A 47 -17.30 -11.10 17.78
C GLY A 47 -18.70 -11.76 17.71
N SER A 48 -19.05 -12.36 16.57
CA SER A 48 -20.36 -12.99 16.35
C SER A 48 -20.36 -14.52 16.43
N GLY A 49 -19.21 -15.15 16.67
CA GLY A 49 -19.07 -16.61 16.69
C GLY A 49 -19.05 -17.28 15.31
N HIS A 50 -18.98 -16.51 14.21
CA HIS A 50 -18.94 -17.01 12.83
C HIS A 50 -17.52 -17.19 12.29
N TYR A 51 -16.57 -17.54 13.16
CA TYR A 51 -15.17 -17.69 12.77
C TYR A 51 -14.97 -18.77 11.70
N ASP A 52 -15.72 -19.87 11.76
CA ASP A 52 -15.65 -20.96 10.77
C ASP A 52 -16.09 -20.51 9.36
N TRP A 53 -17.08 -19.62 9.28
CA TRP A 53 -17.47 -19.02 8.02
C TRP A 53 -16.33 -18.18 7.44
N PHE A 54 -15.68 -17.35 8.27
CA PHE A 54 -14.56 -16.53 7.83
C PHE A 54 -13.36 -17.38 7.37
N GLN A 55 -13.10 -18.49 8.07
CA GLN A 55 -12.08 -19.45 7.65
C GLN A 55 -12.40 -20.06 6.28
N ASN A 56 -13.64 -20.50 6.07
CA ASN A 56 -14.04 -21.08 4.78
C ASN A 56 -13.98 -20.04 3.64
N PHE A 57 -14.46 -18.82 3.90
CA PHE A 57 -14.35 -17.70 2.98
C PHE A 57 -12.88 -17.41 2.61
N SER A 58 -11.99 -17.38 3.61
CA SER A 58 -10.57 -17.07 3.41
C SER A 58 -9.79 -18.18 2.71
N ARG A 59 -10.23 -19.44 2.82
CA ARG A 59 -9.65 -20.58 2.09
C ARG A 59 -10.08 -20.63 0.63
N HIS A 60 -11.09 -19.87 0.23
CA HIS A 60 -11.57 -19.88 -1.14
C HIS A 60 -10.48 -19.38 -2.10
N PRO A 61 -10.17 -20.11 -3.19
CA PRO A 61 -9.03 -19.79 -4.05
C PRO A 61 -9.10 -18.40 -4.68
N LEU A 62 -10.30 -17.91 -5.00
CA LEU A 62 -10.48 -16.54 -5.50
C LEU A 62 -10.14 -15.47 -4.46
N VAL A 63 -10.44 -15.72 -3.18
CA VAL A 63 -10.13 -14.79 -2.08
C VAL A 63 -8.64 -14.76 -1.83
N ILE A 64 -7.98 -15.93 -1.89
CA ILE A 64 -6.52 -16.02 -1.83
C ILE A 64 -5.88 -15.24 -2.98
N ALA A 65 -6.32 -15.47 -4.22
CA ALA A 65 -5.80 -14.76 -5.39
C ALA A 65 -6.00 -13.25 -5.28
N LEU A 66 -7.18 -12.80 -4.85
CA LEU A 66 -7.46 -11.39 -4.58
C LEU A 66 -6.52 -10.82 -3.52
N ASN A 67 -6.35 -11.51 -2.39
CA ASN A 67 -5.47 -11.07 -1.31
C ASN A 67 -3.99 -11.02 -1.73
N LEU A 68 -3.54 -11.90 -2.63
CA LEU A 68 -2.19 -11.82 -3.21
C LEU A 68 -2.02 -10.58 -4.10
N VAL A 69 -3.03 -10.25 -4.92
CA VAL A 69 -3.03 -9.02 -5.73
C VAL A 69 -3.04 -7.79 -4.82
N VAL A 70 -3.88 -7.79 -3.80
CA VAL A 70 -3.95 -6.73 -2.77
C VAL A 70 -2.59 -6.58 -2.10
N LEU A 71 -1.94 -7.67 -1.70
CA LEU A 71 -0.60 -7.64 -1.11
C LEU A 71 0.42 -6.97 -2.04
N ALA A 72 0.40 -7.31 -3.34
CA ALA A 72 1.27 -6.65 -4.32
C ALA A 72 1.01 -5.14 -4.42
N PHE A 73 -0.25 -4.71 -4.40
CA PHE A 73 -0.62 -3.29 -4.38
C PHE A 73 -0.23 -2.59 -3.08
N LEU A 74 -0.34 -3.25 -1.93
CA LEU A 74 0.10 -2.71 -0.63
C LEU A 74 1.63 -2.55 -0.58
N LEU A 75 2.38 -3.48 -1.16
CA LEU A 75 3.84 -3.35 -1.29
C LEU A 75 4.20 -2.18 -2.20
N LEU A 76 3.52 -2.05 -3.35
CA LEU A 76 3.68 -0.89 -4.23
C LEU A 76 3.35 0.42 -3.49
N HIS A 77 2.26 0.46 -2.75
CA HIS A 77 1.84 1.60 -1.93
C HIS A 77 2.93 1.98 -0.93
N THR A 78 3.45 1.00 -0.18
CA THR A 78 4.47 1.21 0.85
C THR A 78 5.77 1.76 0.25
N VAL A 79 6.28 1.14 -0.82
CA VAL A 79 7.53 1.55 -1.48
C VAL A 79 7.41 2.96 -2.06
N THR A 80 6.29 3.28 -2.72
CA THR A 80 6.09 4.60 -3.31
C THR A 80 5.87 5.68 -2.25
N TRP A 81 5.20 5.36 -1.14
CA TRP A 81 5.01 6.27 -0.01
C TRP A 81 6.34 6.58 0.70
N PHE A 82 7.17 5.57 0.97
CA PHE A 82 8.51 5.77 1.54
C PHE A 82 9.40 6.64 0.65
N GLY A 83 9.30 6.52 -0.68
CA GLY A 83 10.04 7.40 -1.60
C GLY A 83 9.60 8.87 -1.57
N LEU A 84 8.36 9.14 -1.14
CA LEU A 84 7.81 10.50 -1.02
C LEU A 84 8.08 11.12 0.36
N ALA A 85 8.11 10.31 1.42
CA ALA A 85 8.33 10.77 2.80
C ALA A 85 9.55 11.71 3.00
N PRO A 86 10.78 11.39 2.53
CA PRO A 86 11.93 12.26 2.72
C PRO A 86 11.89 13.53 1.87
N ARG A 87 11.01 13.61 0.86
CA ARG A 87 10.80 14.82 0.06
C ARG A 87 9.90 15.83 0.76
N ALA A 88 8.97 15.35 1.59
CA ALA A 88 8.06 16.19 2.38
C ALA A 88 8.69 16.60 3.73
N MET A 89 9.63 15.82 4.26
CA MET A 89 10.23 16.05 5.56
C MET A 89 11.59 16.75 5.44
N VAL A 90 11.75 17.93 6.06
CA VAL A 90 13.05 18.57 6.23
C VAL A 90 13.55 18.31 7.66
N VAL A 91 14.14 17.13 7.87
CA VAL A 91 14.65 16.73 9.18
C VAL A 91 16.04 17.34 9.42
N HIS A 92 16.20 18.04 10.54
CA HIS A 92 17.48 18.51 11.04
C HIS A 92 17.84 17.78 12.33
N LEU A 93 19.03 17.20 12.40
CA LEU A 93 19.55 16.52 13.58
C LEU A 93 20.89 17.16 13.97
N ARG A 94 21.00 17.63 15.21
CA ARG A 94 22.21 18.31 15.74
C ARG A 94 22.71 19.45 14.83
N GLY A 95 21.78 20.24 14.29
CA GLY A 95 22.10 21.38 13.40
C GLY A 95 22.48 21.01 11.96
N ARG A 96 22.50 19.71 11.60
CA ARG A 96 22.74 19.26 10.21
C ARG A 96 21.48 18.67 9.60
N ARG A 97 21.24 18.96 8.33
CA ARG A 97 20.14 18.35 7.57
C ARG A 97 20.44 16.86 7.38
N VAL A 98 19.49 16.00 7.74
CA VAL A 98 19.60 14.57 7.52
C VAL A 98 19.45 14.28 6.03
N PRO A 99 20.36 13.50 5.41
CA PRO A 99 20.23 13.13 4.01
C PRO A 99 18.98 12.28 3.78
N ALA A 100 18.32 12.50 2.64
CA ALA A 100 17.07 11.82 2.29
C ALA A 100 17.21 10.29 2.31
N ASP A 101 18.36 9.77 1.92
CA ASP A 101 18.64 8.33 1.90
C ASP A 101 18.69 7.72 3.31
N ALA A 102 19.17 8.47 4.31
CA ALA A 102 19.17 8.00 5.69
C ALA A 102 17.76 7.94 6.26
N VAL A 103 16.90 8.89 5.90
CA VAL A 103 15.48 8.86 6.28
C VAL A 103 14.78 7.68 5.60
N LEU A 104 15.03 7.46 4.30
CA LEU A 104 14.48 6.32 3.56
C LEU A 104 14.91 4.98 4.16
N ALA A 105 16.22 4.81 4.44
CA ALA A 105 16.76 3.62 5.07
C ALA A 105 16.13 3.37 6.45
N GLY A 106 15.94 4.42 7.24
CA GLY A 106 15.25 4.34 8.53
C GLY A 106 13.83 3.78 8.42
N HIS A 107 13.06 4.21 7.41
CA HIS A 107 11.71 3.67 7.18
C HIS A 107 11.74 2.19 6.81
N TYR A 108 12.64 1.77 5.92
CA TYR A 108 12.76 0.36 5.55
C TYR A 108 13.21 -0.52 6.72
N VAL A 109 14.16 -0.06 7.53
CA VAL A 109 14.61 -0.78 8.73
C VAL A 109 13.46 -0.90 9.73
N ALA A 110 12.77 0.20 10.02
CA ALA A 110 11.61 0.18 10.92
C ALA A 110 10.52 -0.78 10.42
N TRP A 111 10.20 -0.71 9.12
CA TRP A 111 9.22 -1.61 8.49
C TRP A 111 9.62 -3.09 8.63
N LEU A 112 10.88 -3.43 8.33
CA LEU A 112 11.38 -4.80 8.45
C LEU A 112 11.35 -5.31 9.90
N VAL A 113 11.75 -4.47 10.86
CA VAL A 113 11.70 -4.82 12.30
C VAL A 113 10.27 -5.06 12.74
N VAL A 114 9.33 -4.17 12.40
CA VAL A 114 7.91 -4.34 12.75
C VAL A 114 7.35 -5.61 12.13
N SER A 115 7.63 -5.88 10.85
CA SER A 115 7.20 -7.11 10.19
C SER A 115 7.78 -8.37 10.85
N ALA A 116 9.06 -8.35 11.25
CA ALA A 116 9.70 -9.47 11.93
C ALA A 116 9.08 -9.73 13.31
N VAL A 117 8.79 -8.68 14.08
CA VAL A 117 8.13 -8.80 15.39
C VAL A 117 6.72 -9.38 15.25
N ILE A 118 5.92 -8.89 14.28
CA ILE A 118 4.59 -9.43 14.00
C ILE A 118 4.67 -10.91 13.60
N ALA A 119 5.59 -11.25 12.68
CA ALA A 119 5.76 -12.63 12.25
C ALA A 119 6.18 -13.54 13.41
N TRP A 120 7.07 -13.08 14.29
CA TRP A 120 7.45 -13.81 15.49
C TRP A 120 6.23 -14.06 16.39
N VAL A 121 5.47 -13.03 16.75
CA VAL A 121 4.27 -13.16 17.61
C VAL A 121 3.21 -14.09 17.02
N VAL A 122 3.02 -14.08 15.69
CA VAL A 122 2.00 -14.90 15.02
C VAL A 122 2.43 -16.35 14.82
N LEU A 123 3.73 -16.61 14.67
CA LEU A 123 4.28 -17.95 14.39
C LEU A 123 4.74 -18.71 15.63
N THR A 124 4.84 -18.05 16.79
CA THR A 124 5.07 -18.68 18.10
C THR A 124 3.76 -19.00 18.81
#